data_AF-A0A2X0JF40-F1
#
_entry.id   AF-A0A2X0JF40-F1
#
_cell.length_a   1.000
_cell.length_b   1.000
_cell.length_c   1.000
_cell.angle_alpha   90.00
_cell.angle_beta   90.00
_cell.angle_gamma   90.00
#
_symmetry.space_group_name_H-M   'P 1'
#
loop_
_entity.id
_entity.type
_entity.pdbx_description
1 polymer ?
#
loop_
_entity_poly.entity_id
_entity_poly.type
_entity_poly.pdbx_seq_one_letter_code
_entity_poly.pdbx_strand_id
1 'polypeptide(L)'
;MTATTNPSESPDPIREPGRHRLHKRLGTTGRDLTAQASGSPAHLALATLICDMARDADILADMLRGRIGQARDELARLGAGGRPALSRGTTVMAALGAEIDLITGQLDQCLGHLDRLIDAYRNLRRHTPPAAPGRMRLVPGQRRNRAARPCTCACSRPCGCGHAGCTAP
;
A
#
# COMPACT_ATOMS: atom_id res chain seq x y z
N MET A 1 -4.30 23.30 22.12
CA MET A 1 -5.03 23.40 20.84
C MET A 1 -4.90 22.07 20.12
N THR A 2 -5.82 21.14 20.37
CA THR A 2 -5.90 19.84 19.70
C THR A 2 -6.70 20.03 18.42
N ALA A 3 -6.04 20.06 17.27
CA ALA A 3 -6.70 20.06 15.98
C ALA A 3 -7.40 18.69 15.81
N THR A 4 -8.70 18.67 16.02
CA THR A 4 -9.57 17.55 15.66
C THR A 4 -9.65 17.54 14.13
N THR A 5 -8.85 16.70 13.48
CA THR A 5 -8.94 16.47 12.03
C THR A 5 -10.29 15.84 11.74
N ASN A 6 -11.18 16.59 11.09
CA ASN A 6 -12.46 16.12 10.61
C ASN A 6 -12.23 14.99 9.58
N PRO A 7 -12.78 13.78 9.78
CA PRO A 7 -12.65 12.66 8.83
C PRO A 7 -13.52 12.83 7.57
N SER A 8 -13.99 14.03 7.27
CA SER A 8 -14.96 14.33 6.21
C SER A 8 -14.39 15.11 5.01
N GLU A 9 -13.13 15.53 5.05
CA GLU A 9 -12.52 16.20 3.89
C GLU A 9 -12.06 15.14 2.90
N SER A 10 -12.82 14.99 1.81
CA SER A 10 -12.37 14.24 0.65
C SER A 10 -11.03 14.84 0.16
N PRO A 11 -10.02 14.02 -0.16
CA PRO A 11 -8.75 14.52 -0.68
C PRO A 11 -8.97 15.40 -1.90
N ASP A 12 -8.20 16.48 -2.02
CA ASP A 12 -8.26 17.41 -3.14
C ASP A 12 -7.78 16.70 -4.42
N PRO A 13 -8.60 16.61 -5.47
CA PRO A 13 -8.24 15.91 -6.71
C PRO A 13 -7.04 16.51 -7.44
N ILE A 14 -6.72 17.78 -7.20
CA ILE A 14 -5.59 18.48 -7.84
C ILE A 14 -4.32 18.29 -7.03
N ARG A 15 -4.42 18.35 -5.69
CA ARG A 15 -3.24 18.24 -4.82
C ARG A 15 -2.85 16.79 -4.57
N GLU A 16 -3.84 15.94 -4.33
CA GLU A 16 -3.67 14.54 -3.93
C GLU A 16 -4.50 13.62 -4.85
N PRO A 17 -4.20 13.57 -6.17
CA PRO A 17 -5.01 12.81 -7.13
C PRO A 17 -5.07 11.31 -6.82
N GLY A 18 -3.99 10.72 -6.30
CA GLY A 18 -3.94 9.31 -5.93
C GLY A 18 -4.85 9.00 -4.75
N ARG A 19 -4.72 9.75 -3.65
CA ARG A 19 -5.63 9.62 -2.48
C ARG A 19 -7.07 9.95 -2.84
N HIS A 20 -7.29 10.96 -3.67
CA HIS A 20 -8.62 11.31 -4.16
C HIS A 20 -9.25 10.14 -4.92
N ARG A 21 -8.52 9.50 -5.84
CA ARG A 21 -9.02 8.32 -6.56
C ARG A 21 -9.33 7.17 -5.62
N LEU A 22 -8.45 6.88 -4.66
CA LEU A 22 -8.68 5.85 -3.65
C LEU A 22 -9.97 6.13 -2.87
N HIS A 23 -10.13 7.35 -2.35
CA HIS A 23 -11.32 7.76 -1.60
C HIS A 23 -12.59 7.67 -2.47
N LYS A 24 -12.56 8.22 -3.69
CA LYS A 24 -13.69 8.22 -4.62
C LYS A 24 -14.12 6.82 -5.03
N ARG A 25 -13.16 5.92 -5.24
CA ARG A 25 -13.43 4.56 -5.74
C ARG A 25 -13.78 3.61 -4.61
N LEU A 26 -13.03 3.61 -3.51
CA LEU A 26 -13.21 2.62 -2.44
C LEU A 26 -14.00 3.17 -1.25
N GLY A 27 -14.31 4.46 -1.22
CA GLY A 27 -15.05 5.10 -0.12
C GLY A 27 -14.28 5.04 1.20
N THR A 28 -12.95 4.99 1.15
CA THR A 28 -12.09 4.66 2.28
C THR A 28 -10.81 5.48 2.24
N THR A 29 -10.12 5.58 3.37
CA THR A 29 -8.74 6.07 3.42
C THR A 29 -7.74 4.91 3.29
N GLY A 30 -6.47 5.19 3.00
CA GLY A 30 -5.43 4.15 2.92
C GLY A 30 -5.21 3.41 4.26
N ARG A 31 -5.37 4.12 5.39
CA ARG A 31 -5.31 3.52 6.73
C ARG A 31 -6.47 2.54 6.94
N ASP A 32 -7.67 2.94 6.55
CA ASP A 32 -8.85 2.09 6.68
C ASP A 32 -8.80 0.89 5.72
N LEU A 33 -8.23 1.08 4.52
CA LEU A 33 -8.07 0.02 3.53
C LEU A 33 -7.17 -1.11 4.06
N THR A 34 -6.02 -0.77 4.64
CA THR A 34 -5.09 -1.74 5.22
C THR A 34 -5.67 -2.41 6.47
N ALA A 35 -6.39 -1.66 7.31
CA ALA A 35 -7.10 -2.22 8.46
C ALA A 35 -8.17 -3.26 8.04
N GLN A 36 -8.98 -2.95 7.02
CA GLN A 36 -9.99 -3.87 6.46
C GLN A 36 -9.37 -5.12 5.83
N ALA A 37 -8.14 -5.02 5.33
CA ALA A 37 -7.44 -6.10 4.64
C ALA A 37 -6.65 -7.04 5.57
N SER A 38 -6.49 -6.68 6.86
CA SER A 38 -5.65 -7.38 7.84
C SER A 38 -5.99 -8.87 8.05
N GLY A 39 -7.20 -9.31 7.73
CA GLY A 39 -7.64 -10.70 7.87
C GLY A 39 -7.15 -11.65 6.75
N SER A 40 -6.47 -11.14 5.72
CA SER A 40 -6.00 -11.96 4.59
C SER A 40 -4.69 -11.41 4.01
N PRO A 41 -3.60 -12.20 3.97
CA PRO A 41 -2.31 -11.74 3.45
C PRO A 41 -2.38 -11.20 2.01
N ALA A 42 -3.21 -11.83 1.15
CA ALA A 42 -3.39 -11.40 -0.23
C ALA A 42 -4.12 -10.05 -0.32
N HIS A 43 -5.17 -9.84 0.49
CA HIS A 43 -5.84 -8.55 0.56
C HIS A 43 -4.93 -7.47 1.13
N LEU A 44 -4.13 -7.80 2.15
CA LEU A 44 -3.21 -6.87 2.77
C LEU A 44 -2.12 -6.43 1.78
N ALA A 45 -1.54 -7.38 1.03
CA ALA A 45 -0.55 -7.08 0.01
C ALA A 45 -1.12 -6.13 -1.06
N LEU A 46 -2.33 -6.39 -1.58
CA LEU A 46 -2.98 -5.49 -2.53
C LEU A 46 -3.33 -4.13 -1.92
N ALA A 47 -3.81 -4.10 -0.67
CA ALA A 47 -4.10 -2.85 0.02
C ALA A 47 -2.85 -1.97 0.17
N THR A 48 -1.70 -2.57 0.51
CA THR A 48 -0.41 -1.87 0.58
C THR A 48 0.01 -1.35 -0.79
N LEU A 49 -0.03 -2.18 -1.83
CA LEU A 49 0.30 -1.76 -3.20
C LEU A 49 -0.58 -0.62 -3.71
N ILE A 50 -1.87 -0.64 -3.40
CA ILE A 50 -2.80 0.45 -3.73
C ILE A 50 -2.39 1.73 -2.99
N CYS A 51 -2.08 1.65 -1.69
CA CYS A 51 -1.67 2.80 -0.89
C CYS A 51 -0.35 3.41 -1.37
N ASP A 52 0.63 2.57 -1.73
CA ASP A 52 1.92 3.01 -2.24
C ASP A 52 1.75 3.67 -3.61
N MET A 53 1.00 3.04 -4.53
CA MET A 53 0.72 3.61 -5.85
C MET A 53 -0.06 4.93 -5.77
N ALA A 54 -1.00 5.06 -4.82
CA ALA A 54 -1.69 6.32 -4.58
C ALA A 54 -0.73 7.42 -4.09
N ARG A 55 0.23 7.07 -3.21
CA ARG A 55 1.26 8.00 -2.75
C ARG A 55 2.20 8.40 -3.89
N ASP A 56 2.62 7.47 -4.72
CA ASP A 56 3.49 7.74 -5.87
C ASP A 56 2.81 8.71 -6.85
N ALA A 57 1.51 8.54 -7.10
CA ALA A 57 0.73 9.48 -7.90
C ALA A 57 0.69 10.90 -7.29
N ASP A 58 0.52 11.01 -5.96
CA ASP A 58 0.53 12.31 -5.28
C ASP A 58 1.91 12.98 -5.39
N ILE A 59 2.99 12.21 -5.24
CA ILE A 59 4.36 12.71 -5.41
C ILE A 59 4.59 13.20 -6.84
N LEU A 60 4.17 12.44 -7.85
CA LEU A 60 4.26 12.85 -9.26
C LEU A 60 3.49 14.15 -9.52
N ALA A 61 2.30 14.29 -8.93
CA ALA A 61 1.51 15.52 -9.03
C ALA A 61 2.17 16.72 -8.35
N ASP A 62 2.80 16.52 -7.18
CA ASP A 62 3.61 17.55 -6.52
C ASP A 62 4.80 17.99 -7.38
N MET A 63 5.55 17.03 -7.95
CA MET A 63 6.67 17.32 -8.85
C MET A 63 6.21 18.08 -10.10
N LEU A 64 5.10 17.66 -10.72
CA LEU A 64 4.52 18.33 -11.88
C LEU A 64 4.17 19.78 -11.57
N ARG A 65 3.51 20.03 -10.42
CA ARG A 65 3.19 21.38 -9.96
C ARG A 65 4.46 22.22 -9.74
N GLY A 66 5.51 21.62 -9.18
CA GLY A 66 6.81 22.28 -9.02
C GLY A 66 7.43 22.69 -10.35
N ARG A 67 7.43 21.80 -11.35
CA ARG A 67 7.98 22.10 -12.69
C ARG A 67 7.15 23.13 -13.45
N ILE A 68 5.82 23.07 -13.35
CA ILE A 68 4.94 24.10 -13.91
C ILE A 68 5.20 25.46 -13.24
N GLY A 69 5.40 25.48 -11.93
CA GLY A 69 5.81 26.70 -11.19
C GLY A 69 7.10 27.30 -11.74
N GLN A 70 8.15 26.47 -11.87
CA GLN A 70 9.43 26.89 -12.44
C GLN A 70 9.30 27.43 -13.86
N ALA A 71 8.52 26.77 -14.72
CA ALA A 71 8.26 27.24 -16.08
C ALA A 71 7.54 28.60 -16.09
N ARG A 72 6.59 28.82 -15.18
CA ARG A 72 5.89 30.11 -15.04
C ARG A 72 6.82 31.22 -14.57
N ASP A 73 7.69 30.93 -13.60
CA ASP A 73 8.66 31.90 -13.09
C ASP A 73 9.70 32.27 -14.17
N GLU A 74 10.15 31.30 -14.95
CA GLU A 74 11.07 31.54 -16.07
C GLU A 74 10.39 32.38 -17.17
N LEU A 75 9.14 32.07 -17.53
CA LEU A 75 8.36 32.88 -18.47
C LEU A 75 8.15 34.32 -17.97
N ALA A 76 7.85 34.50 -16.68
CA ALA A 76 7.70 35.81 -16.07
C ALA A 76 9.01 36.61 -16.13
N ARG A 77 10.15 35.96 -15.85
CA ARG A 77 11.48 36.56 -15.95
C ARG A 77 11.82 37.01 -17.38
N LEU A 78 11.50 36.18 -18.36
CA LEU A 78 11.68 36.51 -19.79
C LEU A 78 10.78 37.68 -20.21
N GLY A 79 9.52 37.69 -19.76
CA GLY A 79 8.56 38.77 -20.02
C GLY A 79 8.94 40.11 -19.39
N ALA A 80 9.61 40.10 -18.23
CA ALA A 80 10.08 41.30 -17.53
C ALA A 80 11.34 41.95 -18.15
N GLY A 81 11.78 41.49 -19.33
CA GLY A 81 12.94 42.06 -20.03
C GLY A 81 14.29 41.52 -19.57
N GLY A 82 14.32 40.45 -18.78
CA GLY A 82 15.54 39.71 -18.51
C GLY A 82 16.06 39.13 -19.84
N ARG A 83 17.09 39.73 -20.44
CA ARG A 83 17.70 39.21 -21.68
C ARG A 83 18.25 37.81 -21.39
N PRO A 84 17.62 36.72 -21.87
CA PRO A 84 18.32 35.45 -21.88
C PRO A 84 19.50 35.60 -22.84
N ALA A 85 20.64 34.99 -22.54
CA ALA A 85 21.52 34.60 -23.63
C ALA A 85 20.66 33.74 -24.57
N LEU A 86 20.48 34.17 -25.83
CA LEU A 86 19.52 33.61 -26.80
C LEU A 86 19.59 32.07 -26.94
N SER A 87 20.73 31.46 -26.59
CA SER A 87 20.93 30.00 -26.56
C SER A 87 20.50 29.31 -25.25
N ARG A 88 20.51 29.99 -24.10
CA ARG A 88 20.20 29.39 -22.79
C ARG A 88 18.71 29.42 -22.44
N GLY A 89 18.02 30.54 -22.69
CA GLY A 89 16.60 30.67 -22.31
C GLY A 89 15.67 29.71 -23.06
N THR A 90 15.91 29.52 -24.35
CA THR A 90 15.19 28.56 -25.20
C THR A 90 15.47 27.11 -24.80
N THR A 91 16.72 26.79 -24.45
CA THR A 91 17.11 25.44 -24.00
C THR A 91 16.49 25.09 -22.64
N VAL A 92 16.44 26.03 -21.69
CA VAL A 92 15.83 25.80 -20.36
C VAL A 92 14.33 25.57 -20.47
N MET A 93 13.61 26.40 -21.23
CA MET A 93 12.17 26.21 -21.42
C MET A 93 11.84 24.91 -22.16
N ALA A 94 12.64 24.53 -23.15
CA ALA A 94 12.49 23.25 -23.84
C ALA A 94 12.72 22.06 -22.90
N ALA A 95 13.75 22.13 -22.04
CA ALA A 95 14.03 21.10 -21.05
C ALA A 95 12.89 20.97 -20.01
N LEU A 96 12.41 22.10 -19.48
CA LEU A 96 11.27 22.10 -18.56
C LEU A 96 9.99 21.55 -19.22
N GLY A 97 9.74 21.87 -20.48
CA GLY A 97 8.64 21.30 -21.25
C GLY A 97 8.73 19.77 -21.35
N ALA A 98 9.90 19.25 -21.73
CA ALA A 98 10.12 17.81 -21.82
C ALA A 98 10.00 17.09 -20.46
N GLU A 99 10.45 17.72 -19.37
CA GLU A 99 10.27 17.17 -18.02
C GLU A 99 8.80 17.16 -17.59
N ILE A 100 8.05 18.22 -17.90
CA ILE A 100 6.60 18.29 -17.64
C ILE A 100 5.86 17.18 -18.39
N ASP A 101 6.17 16.99 -19.68
CA ASP A 101 5.56 15.95 -20.50
C ASP A 101 5.87 14.54 -19.95
N LEU A 102 7.12 14.30 -19.55
CA LEU A 102 7.54 13.03 -18.95
C LEU A 102 6.80 12.75 -17.64
N ILE A 103 6.75 13.72 -16.72
CA ILE A 103 6.06 13.55 -15.42
C ILE A 103 4.56 13.36 -15.64
N THR A 104 3.97 14.08 -16.60
CA THR A 104 2.55 13.91 -16.96
C THR A 104 2.27 12.50 -17.45
N GLY A 105 3.08 11.97 -18.36
CA GLY A 105 2.95 10.58 -18.82
C GLY A 105 3.12 9.55 -17.71
N GLN A 106 4.08 9.77 -16.80
CA GLN A 106 4.27 8.91 -15.63
C GLN A 106 3.09 8.96 -14.67
N LEU A 107 2.52 10.14 -14.43
CA LEU A 107 1.34 10.33 -13.58
C LEU A 107 0.13 9.61 -14.17
N ASP A 108 -0.12 9.75 -15.47
CA ASP A 108 -1.21 9.06 -16.16
C ASP A 108 -1.06 7.54 -16.07
N GLN A 109 0.15 7.03 -16.29
CA GLN A 109 0.44 5.60 -16.15
C GLN A 109 0.24 5.12 -14.70
N CYS A 110 0.70 5.88 -13.72
CA CYS A 110 0.56 5.59 -12.30
C CYS A 110 -0.91 5.53 -11.88
N LEU A 111 -1.72 6.52 -12.28
CA LEU A 111 -3.16 6.55 -12.03
C LEU A 111 -3.89 5.40 -12.75
N GLY A 112 -3.48 5.05 -13.97
CA GLY A 112 -4.01 3.89 -14.68
C GLY A 112 -3.67 2.57 -14.00
N HIS A 113 -2.48 2.44 -13.41
CA HIS A 113 -2.09 1.26 -12.64
C HIS A 113 -2.86 1.17 -11.31
N LEU A 114 -3.04 2.30 -10.63
CA LEU A 114 -3.86 2.40 -9.42
C LEU A 114 -5.29 1.90 -9.65
N ASP A 115 -5.92 2.28 -10.76
CA ASP A 115 -7.25 1.79 -11.12
C ASP A 115 -7.29 0.26 -11.25
N ARG A 116 -6.30 -0.32 -11.95
CA ARG A 116 -6.21 -1.78 -12.14
C ARG A 116 -6.04 -2.51 -10.81
N LEU A 117 -5.22 -1.97 -9.90
CA LEU A 117 -5.06 -2.54 -8.55
C LEU A 117 -6.36 -2.45 -7.74
N ILE A 118 -7.07 -1.33 -7.82
CA ILE A 118 -8.38 -1.15 -7.17
C ILE A 118 -9.39 -2.16 -7.71
N ASP A 119 -9.42 -2.39 -9.03
CA ASP A 119 -10.29 -3.39 -9.65
C ASP A 119 -9.91 -4.82 -9.24
N ALA A 120 -8.61 -5.14 -9.20
CA ALA A 120 -8.12 -6.43 -8.72
C ALA A 120 -8.51 -6.67 -7.25
N TYR A 121 -8.36 -5.68 -6.38
CA TYR A 121 -8.76 -5.76 -4.98
C TYR A 121 -10.28 -5.96 -4.81
N ARG A 122 -11.10 -5.25 -5.59
CA ARG A 122 -12.56 -5.44 -5.61
C ARG A 122 -12.94 -6.83 -6.06
N ASN A 123 -12.31 -7.35 -7.11
CA ASN A 123 -12.56 -8.70 -7.62
C ASN A 123 -12.14 -9.76 -6.59
N LEU A 124 -10.98 -9.59 -5.95
CA LEU A 124 -10.53 -10.49 -4.88
C LEU A 124 -11.53 -10.53 -3.72
N ARG A 125 -12.05 -9.37 -3.29
CA ARG A 125 -13.07 -9.29 -2.23
C ARG A 125 -14.40 -9.91 -2.62
N ARG A 126 -14.79 -9.86 -3.90
CA ARG A 126 -16.03 -10.51 -4.39
C ARG A 126 -15.94 -12.03 -4.40
N HIS A 127 -14.76 -12.57 -4.70
CA HIS A 127 -14.57 -14.02 -4.89
C HIS A 127 -13.95 -14.72 -3.68
N THR A 128 -13.47 -13.98 -2.69
CA THR A 128 -13.08 -14.55 -1.40
C THR A 128 -14.30 -14.49 -0.48
N PRO A 129 -15.01 -15.60 -0.24
CA PRO A 129 -16.04 -15.61 0.79
C PRO A 129 -15.41 -15.15 2.11
N PRO A 130 -16.09 -14.34 2.93
CA PRO A 130 -15.59 -14.02 4.26
C PRO A 130 -15.31 -15.35 4.94
N ALA A 131 -14.05 -15.57 5.36
CA ALA A 131 -13.71 -16.75 6.13
C ALA A 131 -14.70 -16.78 7.31
N ALA A 132 -15.63 -17.74 7.29
CA ALA A 132 -16.52 -17.94 8.42
C ALA A 132 -15.60 -18.01 9.64
N PRO A 133 -15.87 -17.23 10.71
CA PRO A 133 -15.03 -17.25 11.89
C PRO A 133 -14.89 -18.71 12.28
N GLY A 134 -13.68 -19.23 12.09
CA GLY A 134 -13.42 -20.64 12.20
C GLY A 134 -13.76 -21.04 13.61
N ARG A 135 -14.94 -21.66 13.79
CA ARG A 135 -15.09 -22.68 14.81
C ARG A 135 -13.93 -23.62 14.53
N MET A 136 -12.90 -23.56 15.37
CA MET A 136 -11.88 -24.60 15.40
C MET A 136 -12.68 -25.91 15.45
N ARG A 137 -12.71 -26.64 14.34
CA ARG A 137 -13.10 -28.04 14.37
C ARG A 137 -12.03 -28.69 15.21
N LEU A 138 -12.33 -28.84 16.50
CA LEU A 138 -11.67 -29.79 17.37
C LEU A 138 -11.70 -31.12 16.63
N VAL A 139 -10.57 -31.50 16.05
CA VAL A 139 -10.35 -32.85 15.55
C VAL A 139 -10.49 -33.76 16.77
N PRO A 140 -11.43 -34.72 16.79
CA PRO A 140 -11.48 -35.70 17.87
C PRO A 140 -10.22 -36.57 17.77
N GLY A 141 -9.25 -36.35 18.66
CA GLY A 141 -8.08 -37.22 18.75
C GLY A 141 -6.79 -36.59 19.23
N GLN A 142 -6.63 -35.26 19.18
CA GLN A 142 -5.37 -34.64 19.59
C GLN A 142 -5.37 -34.35 21.10
N ARG A 143 -5.14 -35.40 21.89
CA ARG A 143 -4.75 -35.26 23.31
C ARG A 143 -3.52 -34.36 23.37
N ARG A 144 -3.72 -33.15 23.90
CA ARG A 144 -2.64 -32.24 24.31
C ARG A 144 -1.80 -32.96 25.36
N ASN A 145 -0.68 -33.55 24.95
CA ASN A 145 0.40 -33.87 25.88
C ASN A 145 1.02 -32.54 26.32
N ARG A 146 0.43 -31.99 27.38
CA ARG A 146 1.05 -30.98 28.22
C ARG A 146 2.38 -31.57 28.66
N ALA A 147 3.48 -31.05 28.13
CA ALA A 147 4.82 -31.37 28.57
C ALA A 147 4.93 -30.99 30.06
N ALA A 148 4.71 -31.97 30.92
CA ALA A 148 4.95 -31.88 32.35
C ALA A 148 6.24 -32.66 32.63
N ARG A 149 7.34 -31.90 32.72
CA ARG A 149 8.63 -32.24 33.33
C ARG A 149 9.47 -33.38 32.70
N PRO A 150 10.81 -33.36 32.89
CA PRO A 150 11.69 -34.41 32.41
C PRO A 150 11.51 -35.68 33.26
N CYS A 151 11.32 -36.86 32.66
CA CYS A 151 11.51 -38.12 33.40
C CYS A 151 13.01 -38.27 33.69
N THR A 152 13.35 -38.46 34.95
CA THR A 152 14.68 -38.87 35.45
C THR A 152 14.70 -40.37 35.74
N CYS A 153 13.99 -41.16 34.95
CA CYS A 153 13.71 -42.55 35.23
C CYS A 153 14.69 -43.50 34.51
N ALA A 154 15.72 -43.93 35.23
CA ALA A 154 16.52 -45.12 34.93
C ALA A 154 15.72 -46.38 35.29
N CYS A 155 14.70 -46.74 34.49
CA CYS A 155 13.78 -47.83 34.83
C CYS A 155 13.60 -48.87 33.71
N SER A 156 13.59 -50.12 34.15
CA SER A 156 13.48 -51.40 33.44
C SER A 156 12.03 -51.89 33.23
N ARG A 157 11.06 -50.96 33.08
CA ARG A 157 9.65 -51.24 32.75
C ARG A 157 9.03 -50.09 31.93
N PRO A 158 8.02 -50.34 31.06
CA PRO A 158 7.63 -49.41 30.02
C PRO A 158 6.92 -48.16 30.58
N CYS A 159 7.60 -47.00 30.54
CA CYS A 159 7.07 -45.70 30.98
C CYS A 159 6.22 -44.96 29.93
N GLY A 160 5.92 -45.56 28.77
CA GLY A 160 5.19 -44.88 27.69
C GLY A 160 5.88 -43.62 27.16
N CYS A 161 7.15 -43.46 27.48
CA CYS A 161 8.02 -42.31 27.28
C CYS A 161 8.61 -42.24 25.85
N GLY A 162 8.38 -43.25 25.01
CA GLY A 162 8.75 -43.23 23.59
C GLY A 162 10.24 -43.40 23.28
N HIS A 163 11.08 -43.75 24.25
CA HIS A 163 12.47 -44.12 24.01
C HIS A 163 12.57 -45.53 23.40
N ALA A 164 13.57 -45.73 22.54
CA ALA A 164 13.75 -46.89 21.64
C ALA A 164 13.94 -48.28 22.31
N GLY A 165 13.62 -48.43 23.60
CA GLY A 165 13.59 -49.71 24.32
C GLY A 165 12.37 -49.90 25.22
N CYS A 166 11.33 -49.06 25.11
CA CYS A 166 10.13 -49.11 25.94
C CYS A 166 8.87 -49.29 25.10
N THR A 167 8.74 -50.42 24.41
CA THR A 167 7.48 -50.85 23.79
C THR A 167 6.70 -51.70 24.79
N ALA A 168 5.54 -51.22 25.20
CA ALA A 168 4.60 -51.96 26.05
C ALA A 168 3.96 -53.13 25.26
N PRO A 169 3.58 -54.25 25.92
CA PRO A 169 2.74 -55.27 25.30
C PRO A 169 1.31 -54.76 25.06
#